data_AF-A0A2I4DWX8-F1
#
_entry.id   AF-A0A2I4DWX8-F1
#
_cell.length_a   1.000
_cell.length_b   1.000
_cell.length_c   1.000
_cell.angle_alpha   90.00
_cell.angle_beta   90.00
_cell.angle_gamma   90.00
#
_symmetry.space_group_name_H-M   'P 1'
#
loop_
_entity.id
_entity.type
_entity.pdbx_description
1 polymer ?
#
loop_
_entity_poly.entity_id
_entity_poly.type
_entity_poly.pdbx_seq_one_letter_code
_entity_poly.pdbx_strand_id
1 'polypeptide(L)'
;MKQGLLPWRSPCQHSLSLPSFPFPNLVTKRPLLSISASTAQLPARERRRLRNERRESKTTTNWREQVEERLMKKPKKRYASWTEELNLDNLAQLGPQWWVIRVARIRAEETAELLARSLARNFPDIDFKVYAPAVHVKRKLKNGSLSVKPKALFPGCVFLRCVLNKELHDFILEFDGVGGFVGSKVGNTKRQINKPRPVFSVDMEVIFRQAKEEQEKADQAFEESQQEGSLNSGMLSLDSHLDPNDNTKSVMDSKPKRRSRKASNPVANSSSTAKDYKLLVPGSTVRVVSGTFAEFVGSLKKLNRKAGKATVGFMLFGKESLVDLNLNDIVAEAN
;
A
#
# COMPACT_ATOMS: atom_id res chain seq x y z
N MET A 1 26.29 -8.21 -38.54
CA MET A 1 26.85 -6.91 -39.01
C MET A 1 25.76 -5.85 -38.93
N LYS A 2 26.08 -4.71 -38.31
CA LYS A 2 25.38 -3.39 -38.30
C LYS A 2 23.97 -3.40 -37.65
N GLN A 3 23.77 -3.03 -36.39
CA GLN A 3 24.05 -1.75 -35.67
C GLN A 3 23.48 -0.52 -36.39
N GLY A 4 22.53 0.13 -35.72
CA GLY A 4 21.89 1.38 -36.14
C GLY A 4 21.07 1.99 -34.99
N LEU A 5 21.78 2.57 -34.04
CA LEU A 5 21.29 3.38 -32.92
C LEU A 5 20.64 4.67 -33.44
N LEU A 6 19.50 5.08 -32.89
CA LEU A 6 19.06 6.48 -32.91
C LEU A 6 18.58 6.92 -31.51
N PRO A 7 18.77 8.20 -31.16
CA PRO A 7 19.01 8.61 -29.79
C PRO A 7 17.79 9.17 -29.07
N TRP A 8 17.89 9.11 -27.74
CA TRP A 8 17.02 9.76 -26.77
C TRP A 8 16.82 11.25 -27.04
N ARG A 9 15.57 11.71 -26.93
CA ARG A 9 15.22 13.10 -26.60
C ARG A 9 14.27 13.09 -25.40
N SER A 10 14.74 13.64 -24.29
CA SER A 10 13.93 14.06 -23.14
C SER A 10 13.55 15.56 -23.29
N PRO A 11 12.77 16.17 -22.39
CA PRO A 11 11.38 16.49 -22.66
C PRO A 11 11.13 18.01 -22.73
N CYS A 12 10.26 18.45 -23.64
CA CYS A 12 9.74 19.81 -23.63
C CYS A 12 8.80 20.03 -22.43
N GLN A 13 9.12 21.07 -21.66
CA GLN A 13 8.31 21.61 -20.60
C GLN A 13 7.02 22.21 -21.19
N HIS A 14 5.87 21.67 -20.78
CA HIS A 14 4.60 22.39 -20.89
C HIS A 14 4.18 22.78 -19.48
N SER A 15 4.35 24.07 -19.18
CA SER A 15 3.80 24.74 -18.01
C SER A 15 2.28 24.74 -18.09
N LEU A 16 1.62 23.88 -17.31
CA LEU A 16 0.19 23.99 -17.05
C LEU A 16 0.02 24.77 -15.74
N SER A 17 -0.24 26.07 -15.88
CA SER A 17 -0.73 26.92 -14.79
C SER A 17 -2.14 26.46 -14.40
N LEU A 18 -2.29 25.86 -13.23
CA LEU A 18 -3.58 25.64 -12.59
C LEU A 18 -4.14 26.98 -12.09
N PRO A 19 -5.36 27.38 -12.47
CA PRO A 19 -6.00 28.51 -11.81
C PRO A 19 -6.39 28.09 -10.38
N SER A 20 -5.91 28.86 -9.42
CA SER A 20 -6.33 28.83 -8.02
C SER A 20 -7.82 29.11 -7.92
N PHE A 21 -8.61 28.13 -7.51
CA PHE A 21 -10.01 28.32 -7.13
C PHE A 21 -10.08 28.83 -5.69
N PRO A 22 -10.56 30.06 -5.44
CA PRO A 22 -10.92 30.47 -4.10
C PRO A 22 -12.27 29.84 -3.72
N PHE A 23 -12.29 29.11 -2.61
CA PHE A 23 -13.51 28.66 -1.95
C PHE A 23 -14.37 29.89 -1.55
N PRO A 24 -15.64 30.02 -2.00
CA PRO A 24 -16.55 30.98 -1.40
C PRO A 24 -17.21 30.34 -0.18
N ASN A 25 -16.81 30.80 1.00
CA ASN A 25 -17.62 30.73 2.21
C ASN A 25 -18.91 31.52 1.97
N LEU A 26 -20.02 30.84 1.65
CA LEU A 26 -21.35 31.46 1.66
C LEU A 26 -21.85 31.58 3.11
N VAL A 27 -21.31 32.58 3.81
CA VAL A 27 -22.02 33.24 4.90
C VAL A 27 -23.09 34.12 4.26
N THR A 28 -24.35 33.79 4.50
CA THR A 28 -25.51 34.57 4.06
C THR A 28 -25.55 35.93 4.74
N LYS A 29 -24.83 36.92 4.19
CA LYS A 29 -25.09 38.34 4.49
C LYS A 29 -26.17 38.83 3.53
N ARG A 30 -27.33 39.20 4.08
CA ARG A 30 -28.39 39.91 3.37
C ARG A 30 -27.86 41.30 2.96
N PRO A 31 -27.88 41.70 1.68
CA PRO A 31 -27.69 43.09 1.34
C PRO A 31 -29.04 43.81 1.47
N LEU A 32 -29.09 44.81 2.35
CA LEU A 32 -30.08 45.88 2.29
C LEU A 32 -29.73 46.72 1.06
N LEU A 33 -30.37 46.44 -0.07
CA LEU A 33 -30.37 47.34 -1.22
C LEU A 33 -31.50 48.36 -1.05
N SER A 34 -31.10 49.61 -0.94
CA SER A 34 -31.91 50.81 -1.01
C SER A 34 -32.72 50.82 -2.30
N ILE A 35 -34.04 50.89 -2.16
CA ILE A 35 -34.97 51.14 -3.26
C ILE A 35 -34.93 52.64 -3.55
N SER A 36 -34.10 53.08 -4.49
CA SER A 36 -34.34 54.33 -5.21
C SER A 36 -35.33 54.02 -6.34
N ALA A 37 -36.61 54.16 -6.05
CA ALA A 37 -37.68 54.03 -7.02
C ALA A 37 -37.72 55.28 -7.92
N SER A 38 -37.21 55.17 -9.15
CA SER A 38 -37.68 56.04 -10.23
C SER A 38 -39.08 55.57 -10.63
N THR A 39 -40.10 56.09 -9.93
CA THR A 39 -41.52 55.89 -10.29
C THR A 39 -41.84 56.64 -11.58
N ALA A 40 -41.59 56.04 -12.73
CA ALA A 40 -42.38 56.32 -13.91
C ALA A 40 -43.80 55.78 -13.64
N GLN A 41 -44.76 56.67 -13.45
CA GLN A 41 -46.17 56.32 -13.22
C GLN A 41 -46.76 55.75 -14.51
N LEU A 42 -46.63 54.44 -14.71
CA LEU A 42 -47.37 53.76 -15.77
C LEU A 42 -48.88 53.91 -15.52
N PRO A 43 -49.68 54.28 -16.54
CA PRO A 43 -51.12 54.43 -16.43
C PRO A 43 -51.77 53.14 -15.92
N ALA A 44 -52.86 53.27 -15.15
CA ALA A 44 -53.53 52.14 -14.48
C ALA A 44 -53.90 50.99 -15.43
N ARG A 45 -54.14 51.29 -16.70
CA ARG A 45 -54.44 50.32 -17.76
C ARG A 45 -53.23 49.46 -18.14
N GLU A 46 -52.04 50.05 -18.20
CA GLU A 46 -50.78 49.33 -18.45
C GLU A 46 -50.39 48.45 -17.27
N ARG A 47 -50.58 48.93 -16.03
CA ARG A 47 -50.39 48.09 -14.84
C ARG A 47 -51.31 46.88 -14.82
N ARG A 48 -52.55 47.02 -15.30
CA ARG A 48 -53.50 45.89 -15.44
C ARG A 48 -53.07 44.95 -16.57
N ARG A 49 -52.65 45.48 -17.72
CA ARG A 49 -52.08 44.66 -18.81
C ARG A 49 -50.87 43.87 -18.35
N LEU A 50 -49.89 44.51 -17.71
CA LEU A 50 -48.68 43.84 -17.23
C LEU A 50 -48.97 42.76 -16.18
N ARG A 51 -50.01 42.96 -15.35
CA ARG A 51 -50.51 41.91 -14.45
C ARG A 51 -51.22 40.78 -15.21
N ASN A 52 -51.98 41.07 -16.25
CA ASN A 52 -52.67 40.06 -17.06
C ASN A 52 -51.67 39.27 -17.90
N GLU A 53 -50.71 39.93 -18.52
CA GLU A 53 -49.61 39.35 -19.27
C GLU A 53 -48.70 38.51 -18.35
N ARG A 54 -48.48 38.93 -17.10
CA ARG A 54 -47.83 38.10 -16.06
C ARG A 54 -48.66 36.87 -15.64
N ARG A 55 -49.99 36.91 -15.76
CA ARG A 55 -50.85 35.73 -15.53
C ARG A 55 -50.83 34.81 -16.76
N GLU A 56 -50.93 35.38 -17.96
CA GLU A 56 -50.96 34.66 -19.24
C GLU A 56 -49.61 34.00 -19.57
N SER A 57 -48.50 34.67 -19.26
CA SER A 57 -47.13 34.08 -19.32
C SER A 57 -46.90 33.00 -18.25
N LYS A 58 -47.64 33.01 -17.14
CA LYS A 58 -47.66 31.92 -16.16
C LYS A 58 -48.53 30.74 -16.60
N THR A 59 -49.58 31.01 -17.37
CA THR A 59 -50.51 29.98 -17.87
C THR A 59 -49.90 29.16 -19.02
N THR A 60 -48.89 29.67 -19.72
CA THR A 60 -48.18 28.97 -20.81
C THR A 60 -47.12 27.99 -20.35
N THR A 61 -46.80 27.93 -19.04
CA THR A 61 -45.98 26.85 -18.49
C THR A 61 -46.85 26.00 -17.59
N ASN A 62 -47.41 24.95 -18.18
CA ASN A 62 -48.14 23.91 -17.48
C ASN A 62 -47.22 23.38 -16.37
N TRP A 63 -47.60 23.57 -15.10
CA TRP A 63 -46.79 23.11 -13.96
C TRP A 63 -46.44 21.62 -14.09
N ARG A 64 -47.29 20.86 -14.79
CA ARG A 64 -47.11 19.46 -15.15
C ARG A 64 -45.89 19.24 -16.06
N GLU A 65 -45.70 20.08 -17.08
CA GLU A 65 -44.55 20.03 -17.98
C GLU A 65 -43.25 20.41 -17.27
N GLN A 66 -43.24 21.41 -16.39
CA GLN A 66 -42.04 21.72 -15.59
C GLN A 66 -41.69 20.62 -14.61
N VAL A 67 -42.69 19.94 -14.03
CA VAL A 67 -42.48 18.79 -13.14
C VAL A 67 -41.98 17.59 -13.94
N GLU A 68 -42.57 17.31 -15.11
CA GLU A 68 -42.12 16.26 -16.02
C GLU A 68 -40.69 16.52 -16.50
N GLU A 69 -40.35 17.75 -16.89
CA GLU A 69 -39.01 18.12 -17.32
C GLU A 69 -38.00 18.04 -16.15
N ARG A 70 -38.41 18.40 -14.93
CA ARG A 70 -37.58 18.23 -13.71
C ARG A 70 -37.41 16.76 -13.31
N LEU A 71 -38.41 15.92 -13.53
CA LEU A 71 -38.36 14.48 -13.29
C LEU A 71 -37.53 13.77 -14.38
N MET A 72 -37.51 14.27 -15.61
CA MET A 72 -36.68 13.79 -16.72
C MET A 72 -35.21 14.25 -16.58
N LYS A 73 -34.96 15.48 -16.10
CA LYS A 73 -33.60 16.02 -15.89
C LYS A 73 -32.89 15.48 -14.65
N LYS A 74 -33.62 15.01 -13.62
CA LYS A 74 -32.96 14.26 -12.54
C LYS A 74 -32.75 12.84 -13.07
N PRO A 75 -31.52 12.43 -13.44
CA PRO A 75 -31.29 11.02 -13.67
C PRO A 75 -31.78 10.31 -12.42
N LYS A 76 -32.74 9.38 -12.57
CA LYS A 76 -33.16 8.53 -11.45
C LYS A 76 -31.87 8.07 -10.81
N LYS A 77 -31.68 8.35 -9.51
CA LYS A 77 -30.58 7.75 -8.76
C LYS A 77 -30.76 6.25 -8.99
N ARG A 78 -29.96 5.68 -9.88
CA ARG A 78 -29.89 4.23 -10.00
C ARG A 78 -29.32 3.86 -8.66
N TYR A 79 -30.19 3.46 -7.74
CA TYR A 79 -29.77 2.64 -6.63
C TYR A 79 -29.23 1.43 -7.33
N ALA A 80 -27.90 1.40 -7.51
CA ALA A 80 -27.23 0.18 -7.86
C ALA A 80 -27.79 -0.82 -6.85
N SER A 81 -28.51 -1.82 -7.36
CA SER A 81 -29.00 -2.85 -6.46
C SER A 81 -27.78 -3.33 -5.67
N TRP A 82 -27.92 -3.65 -4.39
CA TRP A 82 -26.76 -4.06 -3.58
C TRP A 82 -25.96 -5.21 -4.27
N THR A 83 -26.62 -5.97 -5.14
CA THR A 83 -26.07 -6.93 -6.09
C THR A 83 -25.12 -6.32 -7.14
N GLU A 84 -25.42 -5.15 -7.71
CA GLU A 84 -24.61 -4.45 -8.72
C GLU A 84 -23.34 -3.78 -8.18
N GLU A 85 -23.34 -3.30 -6.94
CA GLU A 85 -22.11 -2.78 -6.27
C GLU A 85 -21.10 -3.91 -5.94
N LEU A 86 -21.60 -5.14 -5.91
CA LEU A 86 -20.83 -6.38 -5.79
C LEU A 86 -20.44 -6.99 -7.13
N ASN A 87 -20.79 -6.39 -8.28
CA ASN A 87 -20.43 -6.92 -9.59
C ASN A 87 -18.91 -6.94 -9.76
N LEU A 88 -18.36 -8.16 -9.73
CA LEU A 88 -16.98 -8.49 -10.11
C LEU A 88 -16.67 -7.97 -11.52
N ASP A 89 -17.69 -7.81 -12.38
CA ASP A 89 -17.57 -7.29 -13.75
C ASP A 89 -17.03 -5.85 -13.82
N ASN A 90 -17.21 -5.05 -12.76
CA ASN A 90 -16.56 -3.73 -12.67
C ASN A 90 -15.03 -3.84 -12.54
N LEU A 91 -14.52 -4.95 -11.99
CA LEU A 91 -13.07 -5.18 -11.89
C LEU A 91 -12.47 -5.55 -13.24
N ALA A 92 -13.23 -6.24 -14.10
CA ALA A 92 -12.80 -6.51 -15.47
C ALA A 92 -12.57 -5.20 -16.26
N GLN A 93 -13.35 -4.15 -15.99
CA GLN A 93 -13.18 -2.83 -16.63
C GLN A 93 -11.87 -2.13 -16.24
N LEU A 94 -11.27 -2.47 -15.10
CA LEU A 94 -9.97 -1.92 -14.67
C LEU A 94 -8.79 -2.46 -15.49
N GLY A 95 -9.05 -3.43 -16.38
CA GLY A 95 -8.04 -4.08 -17.19
C GLY A 95 -7.15 -5.02 -16.38
N PRO A 96 -5.94 -5.33 -16.88
CA PRO A 96 -5.06 -6.30 -16.26
C PRO A 96 -4.44 -5.73 -14.99
N GLN A 97 -4.88 -6.26 -13.85
CA GLN A 97 -4.40 -5.86 -12.52
C GLN A 97 -3.68 -7.01 -11.83
N TRP A 98 -2.87 -6.69 -10.82
CA TRP A 98 -2.29 -7.69 -9.94
C TRP A 98 -3.25 -8.02 -8.80
N TRP A 99 -3.41 -9.29 -8.52
CA TRP A 99 -4.27 -9.84 -7.48
C TRP A 99 -3.45 -10.74 -6.57
N VAL A 100 -3.77 -10.75 -5.28
CA VAL A 100 -3.14 -11.68 -4.33
C VAL A 100 -4.13 -12.78 -3.98
N ILE A 101 -3.66 -14.01 -4.17
CA ILE A 101 -4.39 -15.24 -3.86
C ILE A 101 -3.79 -15.83 -2.60
N ARG A 102 -4.66 -16.19 -1.66
CA ARG A 102 -4.29 -16.94 -0.45
C ARG A 102 -4.19 -18.41 -0.81
N VAL A 103 -3.07 -19.04 -0.48
CA VAL A 103 -2.80 -20.44 -0.77
C VAL A 103 -2.31 -21.14 0.49
N ALA A 104 -2.45 -22.47 0.56
CA ALA A 104 -1.83 -23.27 1.61
C ALA A 104 -0.30 -23.06 1.64
N ARG A 105 0.27 -22.80 2.83
CA ARG A 105 1.69 -22.45 2.99
C ARG A 105 2.66 -23.50 2.44
N ILE A 106 2.31 -24.78 2.56
CA ILE A 106 3.19 -25.91 2.22
C ILE A 106 3.23 -26.14 0.70
N ARG A 107 2.09 -25.96 0.03
CA ARG A 107 1.93 -26.27 -1.41
C ARG A 107 1.94 -25.01 -2.29
N ALA A 108 2.38 -23.87 -1.79
CA ALA A 108 2.20 -22.59 -2.48
C ALA A 108 2.80 -22.56 -3.90
N GLU A 109 3.98 -23.13 -4.08
CA GLU A 109 4.68 -23.21 -5.37
C GLU A 109 4.03 -24.21 -6.33
N GLU A 110 3.75 -25.42 -5.85
CA GLU A 110 3.04 -26.45 -6.61
C GLU A 110 1.67 -25.95 -7.07
N THR A 111 0.89 -25.35 -6.16
CA THR A 111 -0.41 -24.74 -6.48
C THR A 111 -0.27 -23.61 -7.49
N ALA A 112 0.78 -22.77 -7.41
CA ALA A 112 1.00 -21.69 -8.37
C ALA A 112 1.27 -22.23 -9.78
N GLU A 113 2.11 -23.26 -9.92
CA GLU A 113 2.36 -23.91 -11.21
C GLU A 113 1.12 -24.58 -11.78
N LEU A 114 0.40 -25.35 -10.96
CA LEU A 114 -0.80 -26.05 -11.39
C LEU A 114 -1.91 -25.07 -11.78
N LEU A 115 -2.06 -23.98 -11.02
CA LEU A 115 -3.00 -22.91 -11.33
C LEU A 115 -2.63 -22.22 -12.66
N ALA A 116 -1.35 -21.92 -12.90
CA ALA A 116 -0.90 -21.37 -14.18
C ALA A 116 -1.22 -22.30 -15.37
N ARG A 117 -0.95 -23.61 -15.24
CA ARG A 117 -1.26 -24.61 -16.27
C ARG A 117 -2.76 -24.74 -16.50
N SER A 118 -3.56 -24.70 -15.43
CA SER A 118 -5.01 -24.84 -15.49
C SER A 118 -5.67 -23.61 -16.14
N LEU A 119 -5.21 -22.41 -15.79
CA LEU A 119 -5.65 -21.16 -16.43
C LEU A 119 -5.32 -21.15 -17.94
N ALA A 120 -4.12 -21.61 -18.32
CA ALA A 120 -3.73 -21.70 -19.74
C ALA A 120 -4.66 -22.58 -20.56
N ARG A 121 -5.15 -23.67 -19.95
CA ARG A 121 -6.01 -24.64 -20.62
C ARG A 121 -7.44 -24.15 -20.76
N ASN A 122 -7.97 -23.48 -19.74
CA ASN A 122 -9.38 -23.10 -19.68
C ASN A 122 -9.66 -21.70 -20.23
N PHE A 123 -8.68 -20.80 -20.18
CA PHE A 123 -8.81 -19.41 -20.60
C PHE A 123 -7.63 -18.99 -21.49
N PRO A 124 -7.54 -19.51 -22.73
CA PRO A 124 -6.44 -19.18 -23.65
C PRO A 124 -6.46 -17.72 -24.14
N ASP A 125 -7.63 -17.09 -24.15
CA ASP A 125 -7.81 -15.71 -24.64
C ASP A 125 -7.36 -14.64 -23.64
N ILE A 126 -7.11 -15.03 -22.39
CA ILE A 126 -6.78 -14.11 -21.30
C ILE A 126 -5.29 -14.21 -20.99
N ASP A 127 -4.59 -13.09 -21.08
CA ASP A 127 -3.20 -13.00 -20.62
C ASP A 127 -3.13 -13.05 -19.08
N PHE A 128 -2.53 -14.11 -18.53
CA PHE A 128 -2.24 -14.22 -17.11
C PHE A 128 -0.74 -14.36 -16.83
N LYS A 129 -0.28 -13.76 -15.72
CA LYS A 129 1.07 -13.99 -15.19
C LYS A 129 0.98 -14.39 -13.74
N VAL A 130 1.41 -15.62 -13.42
CA VAL A 130 1.47 -16.13 -12.05
C VAL A 130 2.89 -15.92 -11.52
N TYR A 131 2.99 -15.39 -10.31
CA TYR A 131 4.24 -15.16 -9.62
C TYR A 131 4.15 -15.65 -8.18
N ALA A 132 5.01 -16.60 -7.83
CA ALA A 132 5.21 -17.08 -6.47
C ALA A 132 6.65 -16.73 -6.06
N PRO A 133 6.86 -15.74 -5.17
CA PRO A 133 8.21 -15.38 -4.74
C PRO A 133 8.80 -16.50 -3.88
N ALA A 134 9.77 -17.23 -4.44
CA ALA A 134 10.49 -18.31 -3.78
C ALA A 134 12.01 -18.14 -3.95
N VAL A 135 12.74 -18.38 -2.87
CA VAL A 135 14.21 -18.37 -2.85
C VAL A 135 14.74 -19.78 -2.85
N HIS A 136 15.64 -20.07 -3.78
CA HIS A 136 16.26 -21.37 -3.96
C HIS A 136 17.44 -21.50 -3.01
N VAL A 137 17.23 -22.16 -1.88
CA VAL A 137 18.28 -22.40 -0.88
C VAL A 137 19.08 -23.62 -1.29
N LYS A 138 20.35 -23.40 -1.63
CA LYS A 138 21.32 -24.46 -1.93
C LYS A 138 21.91 -25.00 -0.64
N ARG A 139 22.02 -26.32 -0.51
CA ARG A 139 22.75 -26.99 0.58
C ARG A 139 23.60 -28.11 0.02
N LYS A 140 24.85 -28.20 0.48
CA LYS A 140 25.67 -29.38 0.20
C LYS A 140 25.24 -30.52 1.10
N LEU A 141 24.92 -31.65 0.48
CA LEU A 141 24.69 -32.90 1.17
C LEU A 141 26.03 -33.58 1.46
N LYS A 142 26.05 -34.51 2.42
CA LYS A 142 27.25 -35.30 2.78
C LYS A 142 27.80 -36.13 1.62
N ASN A 143 26.99 -36.37 0.59
CA ASN A 143 27.37 -37.10 -0.62
C ASN A 143 28.00 -36.19 -1.71
N GLY A 144 28.27 -34.91 -1.41
CA GLY A 144 28.83 -33.95 -2.36
C GLY A 144 27.84 -33.34 -3.34
N SER A 145 26.58 -33.82 -3.38
CA SER A 145 25.54 -33.26 -4.26
C SER A 145 24.87 -32.03 -3.66
N LEU A 146 24.43 -31.11 -4.53
CA LEU A 146 23.75 -29.87 -4.18
C LEU A 146 22.23 -30.13 -4.12
N SER A 147 21.64 -30.01 -2.93
CA SER A 147 20.18 -29.99 -2.77
C SER A 147 19.70 -28.55 -2.87
N VAL A 148 18.94 -28.24 -3.93
CA VAL A 148 18.25 -26.97 -4.09
C VAL A 148 16.82 -27.15 -3.59
N LYS A 149 16.45 -26.42 -2.54
CA LYS A 149 15.07 -26.42 -2.03
C LYS A 149 14.48 -25.02 -2.15
N PRO A 150 13.33 -24.88 -2.83
CA PRO A 150 12.65 -23.60 -2.88
C PRO A 150 12.06 -23.27 -1.50
N LYS A 151 12.28 -22.04 -1.05
CA LYS A 151 11.77 -21.49 0.20
C LYS A 151 10.95 -20.26 -0.15
N ALA A 152 9.62 -20.37 -0.01
CA ALA A 152 8.72 -19.26 -0.26
C ALA A 152 9.04 -18.05 0.64
N LEU A 153 9.11 -16.86 0.05
CA LEU A 153 9.34 -15.60 0.76
C LEU A 153 8.08 -15.11 1.47
N PHE A 154 6.95 -15.23 0.77
CA PHE A 154 5.63 -14.92 1.30
C PHE A 154 4.79 -16.19 1.37
N PRO A 155 4.92 -16.97 2.46
CA PRO A 155 4.23 -18.25 2.57
C PRO A 155 2.70 -18.05 2.57
N GLY A 156 2.04 -18.69 1.62
CA GLY A 156 0.58 -18.64 1.46
C GLY A 156 0.06 -17.44 0.68
N CYS A 157 0.93 -16.71 -0.03
CA CYS A 157 0.54 -15.68 -0.99
C CYS A 157 1.08 -16.03 -2.38
N VAL A 158 0.19 -16.01 -3.37
CA VAL A 158 0.54 -16.12 -4.80
C VAL A 158 0.00 -14.87 -5.51
N PHE A 159 0.80 -14.30 -6.39
CA PHE A 159 0.44 -13.10 -7.14
C PHE A 159 0.01 -13.48 -8.55
N LEU A 160 -1.12 -12.96 -8.99
CA LEU A 160 -1.70 -13.21 -10.31
C LEU A 160 -1.96 -11.89 -11.00
N ARG A 161 -1.36 -11.66 -12.17
CA ARG A 161 -1.74 -10.57 -13.06
C ARG A 161 -2.77 -11.08 -14.05
N CYS A 162 -3.99 -10.58 -14.02
CA CYS A 162 -5.03 -10.92 -14.99
C CYS A 162 -6.14 -9.87 -15.02
N VAL A 163 -6.95 -9.90 -16.07
CA VAL A 163 -8.28 -9.26 -16.06
C VAL A 163 -9.21 -10.16 -15.25
N LEU A 164 -9.81 -9.65 -14.18
CA LEU A 164 -10.58 -10.48 -13.25
C LEU A 164 -12.06 -10.50 -13.63
N ASN A 165 -12.48 -11.58 -14.28
CA ASN A 165 -13.87 -11.86 -14.61
C ASN A 165 -14.55 -12.67 -13.49
N LYS A 166 -15.90 -12.69 -13.47
CA LYS A 166 -16.65 -13.54 -12.54
C LYS A 166 -16.31 -15.03 -12.68
N GLU A 167 -16.25 -15.53 -13.91
CA GLU A 167 -15.91 -16.94 -14.18
C GLU A 167 -14.51 -17.29 -13.68
N LEU A 168 -13.54 -16.40 -13.92
CA LEU A 168 -12.16 -16.60 -13.50
C LEU A 168 -12.02 -16.52 -11.96
N HIS A 169 -12.77 -15.63 -11.33
CA HIS A 169 -12.86 -15.53 -9.87
C HIS A 169 -13.41 -16.82 -9.24
N ASP A 170 -14.52 -17.34 -9.77
CA ASP A 170 -15.16 -18.54 -9.25
C ASP A 170 -14.30 -19.79 -9.53
N PHE A 171 -13.67 -19.85 -10.72
CA PHE A 171 -12.73 -20.91 -11.09
C PHE A 171 -11.52 -20.98 -10.15
N ILE A 172 -10.94 -19.84 -9.79
CA ILE A 172 -9.79 -19.79 -8.87
C ILE A 172 -10.19 -20.21 -7.45
N LEU A 173 -11.41 -19.90 -7.02
CA LEU A 173 -11.93 -20.31 -5.71
C LEU A 173 -12.21 -21.81 -5.61
N GLU A 174 -12.58 -22.44 -6.72
CA GLU A 174 -12.81 -23.90 -6.78
C GLU A 174 -11.50 -24.70 -6.84
N PHE A 175 -10.37 -24.04 -7.12
CA PHE A 175 -9.07 -24.70 -7.24
C PHE A 175 -8.54 -25.22 -5.89
N ASP A 176 -8.03 -26.46 -5.89
CA ASP A 176 -7.52 -27.09 -4.66
C ASP A 176 -6.30 -26.34 -4.10
N GLY A 177 -6.31 -26.15 -2.78
CA GLY A 177 -5.27 -25.41 -2.05
C GLY A 177 -5.41 -23.88 -2.08
N VAL A 178 -6.39 -23.32 -2.80
CA VAL A 178 -6.69 -21.88 -2.82
C VAL A 178 -7.70 -21.54 -1.71
N GLY A 179 -7.33 -20.61 -0.82
CA GLY A 179 -8.19 -20.09 0.24
C GLY A 179 -8.98 -18.82 -0.16
N GLY A 180 -8.81 -18.35 -1.39
CA GLY A 180 -9.48 -17.18 -1.96
C GLY A 180 -8.62 -15.92 -2.03
N PHE A 181 -9.23 -14.83 -2.49
CA PHE A 181 -8.51 -13.59 -2.75
C PHE A 181 -8.29 -12.74 -1.48
N VAL A 182 -7.20 -11.99 -1.47
CA VAL A 182 -6.97 -10.93 -0.48
C VAL A 182 -7.83 -9.72 -0.84
N GLY A 183 -8.63 -9.26 0.11
CA GLY A 183 -9.58 -8.20 -0.15
C GLY A 183 -10.39 -7.76 1.06
N SER A 184 -11.33 -6.85 0.80
CA SER A 184 -12.25 -6.34 1.82
C SER A 184 -13.48 -7.23 1.90
N LYS A 185 -13.97 -7.50 3.12
CA LYS A 185 -15.28 -8.10 3.32
C LYS A 185 -16.35 -7.07 2.96
N VAL A 186 -17.11 -7.34 1.91
CA VAL A 186 -18.20 -6.49 1.43
C VAL A 186 -19.50 -7.26 1.59
N GLY A 187 -20.53 -6.57 2.11
CA GLY A 187 -21.87 -7.12 2.25
C GLY A 187 -22.47 -6.91 3.64
N ASN A 188 -23.69 -7.39 3.83
CA ASN A 188 -24.39 -7.34 5.11
C ASN A 188 -23.83 -8.42 6.06
N THR A 189 -24.02 -8.27 7.36
CA THR A 189 -23.60 -9.22 8.42
C THR A 189 -23.97 -10.67 8.13
N LYS A 190 -25.05 -10.92 7.38
CA LYS A 190 -25.53 -12.25 7.00
C LYS A 190 -24.91 -12.83 5.71
N ARG A 191 -24.41 -11.99 4.80
CA ARG A 191 -23.85 -12.40 3.48
C ARG A 191 -22.63 -11.54 3.20
N GLN A 192 -21.49 -11.97 3.74
CA GLN A 192 -20.20 -11.33 3.51
C GLN A 192 -19.49 -12.03 2.35
N ILE A 193 -19.07 -11.26 1.36
CA ILE A 193 -18.27 -11.71 0.23
C ILE A 193 -16.92 -11.00 0.30
N ASN A 194 -15.83 -11.72 0.04
CA ASN A 194 -14.51 -11.10 -0.04
C ASN A 194 -14.35 -10.48 -1.42
N LYS A 195 -14.41 -9.15 -1.53
CA LYS A 195 -14.15 -8.44 -2.77
C LYS A 195 -12.63 -8.34 -2.96
N PRO A 196 -12.05 -8.90 -4.04
CA PRO A 196 -10.62 -8.89 -4.27
C PRO A 196 -10.09 -7.46 -4.40
N ARG A 197 -8.92 -7.21 -3.82
CA ARG A 197 -8.26 -5.90 -3.87
C ARG A 197 -7.13 -5.94 -4.90
N PRO A 198 -7.11 -5.02 -5.88
CA PRO A 198 -6.00 -4.94 -6.82
C PRO A 198 -4.75 -4.39 -6.11
N VAL A 199 -3.60 -4.91 -6.50
CA VAL A 199 -2.26 -4.47 -6.09
C VAL A 199 -1.69 -3.60 -7.19
N PHE A 200 -1.07 -2.49 -6.81
CA PHE A 200 -0.44 -1.59 -7.75
C PHE A 200 0.91 -2.17 -8.23
N SER A 201 1.30 -1.84 -9.46
CA SER A 201 2.57 -2.28 -10.03
C SER A 201 3.78 -1.89 -9.18
N VAL A 202 3.73 -0.72 -8.54
CA VAL A 202 4.80 -0.21 -7.65
C VAL A 202 5.05 -1.17 -6.48
N ASP A 203 3.99 -1.67 -5.85
CA ASP A 203 4.12 -2.61 -4.74
C ASP A 203 4.69 -3.96 -5.21
N MET A 204 4.30 -4.40 -6.40
CA MET A 204 4.84 -5.62 -7.02
C MET A 204 6.32 -5.49 -7.36
N GLU A 205 6.76 -4.32 -7.83
CA GLU A 205 8.17 -4.04 -8.11
C GLU A 205 9.04 -4.11 -6.85
N VAL A 206 8.53 -3.59 -5.73
CA VAL A 206 9.21 -3.73 -4.42
C VAL A 206 9.34 -5.19 -4.03
N ILE A 207 8.27 -5.99 -4.21
CA ILE A 207 8.29 -7.44 -3.95
C ILE A 207 9.28 -8.16 -4.87
N PHE A 208 9.35 -7.80 -6.15
CA PHE A 208 10.33 -8.37 -7.09
C PHE A 208 11.76 -8.03 -6.70
N ARG A 209 12.01 -6.79 -6.27
CA ARG A 209 13.33 -6.36 -5.83
C ARG A 209 13.76 -7.11 -4.56
N GLN A 210 12.87 -7.20 -3.58
CA GLN A 210 13.13 -7.95 -2.35
C GLN A 210 13.42 -9.42 -2.66
N ALA A 211 12.64 -10.03 -3.57
CA ALA A 211 12.86 -11.42 -3.94
C ALA A 211 14.21 -11.67 -4.61
N LYS A 212 14.68 -10.74 -5.46
CA LYS A 212 16.00 -10.81 -6.08
C LYS A 212 17.12 -10.67 -5.04
N GLU A 213 17.00 -9.69 -4.16
CA GLU A 213 17.98 -9.45 -3.09
C GLU A 213 18.08 -10.63 -2.13
N GLU A 214 16.94 -11.22 -1.74
CA GLU A 214 16.92 -12.41 -0.88
C GLU A 214 17.46 -13.65 -1.58
N GLN A 215 17.29 -13.76 -2.90
CA GLN A 215 17.92 -14.81 -3.71
C GLN A 215 19.44 -14.64 -3.75
N GLU A 216 19.93 -13.44 -4.04
CA GLU A 216 21.36 -13.11 -4.05
C GLU A 216 22.00 -13.35 -2.67
N LYS A 217 21.32 -12.97 -1.59
CA LYS A 217 21.79 -13.22 -0.23
C LYS A 217 21.87 -14.71 0.09
N ALA A 218 20.94 -15.52 -0.40
CA ALA A 218 20.98 -16.97 -0.22
C ALA A 218 22.11 -17.61 -1.03
N ASP A 219 22.40 -17.11 -2.23
CA ASP A 219 23.52 -17.54 -3.05
C ASP A 219 24.87 -17.11 -2.43
N GLN A 220 24.98 -15.89 -1.92
CA GLN A 220 26.16 -15.39 -1.19
C GLN A 220 26.44 -16.20 0.07
N ALA A 221 25.42 -16.42 0.92
CA ALA A 221 25.56 -17.24 2.13
C ALA A 221 25.95 -18.69 1.80
N PHE A 222 25.48 -19.22 0.66
CA PHE A 222 25.91 -20.53 0.20
C PHE A 222 27.40 -20.54 -0.16
N GLU A 223 27.89 -19.54 -0.88
CA GLU A 223 29.31 -19.41 -1.26
C GLU A 223 30.22 -19.19 -0.04
N GLU A 224 29.83 -18.33 0.90
CA GLU A 224 30.55 -18.11 2.16
C GLU A 224 30.69 -19.40 2.97
N SER A 225 29.61 -20.21 3.05
CA SER A 225 29.67 -21.52 3.70
C SER A 225 30.61 -22.51 3.00
N GLN A 226 30.91 -22.32 1.71
CA GLN A 226 31.92 -23.09 1.00
C GLN A 226 33.34 -22.65 1.33
N GLN A 227 33.55 -21.33 1.39
CA GLN A 227 34.85 -20.75 1.68
C GLN A 227 35.28 -21.05 3.12
N GLU A 228 34.39 -20.91 4.10
CA GLU A 228 34.68 -21.28 5.50
C GLU A 228 34.98 -22.78 5.66
N GLY A 229 34.27 -23.65 4.94
CA GLY A 229 34.57 -25.08 4.92
C GLY A 229 35.97 -25.40 4.38
N SER A 230 36.42 -24.65 3.38
CA SER A 230 37.77 -24.79 2.82
C SER A 230 38.85 -24.22 3.74
N LEU A 231 38.61 -23.10 4.40
CA LEU A 231 39.56 -22.47 5.33
C LEU A 231 39.72 -23.28 6.62
N ASN A 232 38.62 -23.86 7.14
CA ASN A 232 38.67 -24.73 8.31
C ASN A 232 39.37 -26.07 8.02
N SER A 233 39.27 -26.59 6.78
CA SER A 233 40.08 -27.75 6.35
C SER A 233 41.57 -27.40 6.22
N GLY A 234 41.92 -26.16 5.88
CA GLY A 234 43.30 -25.70 5.71
C GLY A 234 44.05 -25.48 7.02
N MET A 235 43.35 -25.21 8.13
CA MET A 235 43.98 -24.98 9.44
C MET A 235 44.09 -26.24 10.32
N LEU A 236 43.59 -27.39 9.86
CA LEU A 236 43.67 -28.68 10.57
C LEU A 236 44.77 -29.62 10.06
N SER A 237 45.75 -29.12 9.29
CA SER A 237 46.84 -29.93 8.70
C SER A 237 48.23 -29.72 9.33
N LEU A 238 48.35 -28.99 10.44
CA LEU A 238 49.63 -28.81 11.12
C LEU A 238 49.44 -28.91 12.64
N ASP A 239 49.17 -30.12 13.11
CA ASP A 239 49.58 -30.60 14.44
C ASP A 239 49.31 -32.11 14.50
N SER A 240 50.24 -32.87 13.95
CA SER A 240 50.42 -34.26 14.34
C SER A 240 51.75 -34.34 15.07
N HIS A 241 51.70 -34.57 16.38
CA HIS A 241 52.30 -35.74 17.04
C HIS A 241 52.50 -35.40 18.52
N LEU A 242 51.84 -36.15 19.41
CA LEU A 242 52.38 -36.78 20.62
C LEU A 242 51.21 -37.23 21.53
N ASP A 243 50.80 -38.48 21.34
CA ASP A 243 50.20 -39.32 22.39
C ASP A 243 51.36 -39.94 23.22
N PRO A 244 51.21 -40.22 24.54
CA PRO A 244 50.44 -41.39 24.96
C PRO A 244 49.65 -41.27 26.27
N ASN A 245 48.41 -41.78 26.22
CA ASN A 245 47.83 -42.77 27.14
C ASN A 245 48.00 -42.56 28.66
N ASP A 246 46.92 -42.20 29.37
CA ASP A 246 46.64 -42.78 30.70
C ASP A 246 45.14 -42.80 31.01
N ASN A 247 44.74 -43.88 31.67
CA ASN A 247 43.40 -44.35 31.92
C ASN A 247 43.13 -44.22 33.42
N THR A 248 42.34 -43.23 33.87
CA THR A 248 41.85 -43.21 35.27
C THR A 248 40.46 -42.59 35.40
N LYS A 249 39.61 -43.31 36.14
CA LYS A 249 38.23 -43.01 36.52
C LYS A 249 38.17 -42.08 37.74
N SER A 250 37.20 -41.16 37.81
CA SER A 250 36.39 -40.73 38.99
C SER A 250 35.73 -39.37 38.69
N VAL A 251 34.40 -39.24 38.64
CA VAL A 251 33.45 -39.00 39.76
C VAL A 251 33.84 -37.81 40.65
N MET A 252 33.22 -36.64 40.43
CA MET A 252 32.32 -36.00 41.42
C MET A 252 31.78 -34.64 40.93
N ASP A 253 30.54 -34.40 41.37
CA ASP A 253 29.76 -33.17 41.32
C ASP A 253 30.50 -31.90 41.76
N SER A 254 30.14 -30.75 41.16
CA SER A 254 29.47 -29.66 41.88
C SER A 254 29.24 -28.40 41.02
N LYS A 255 27.98 -27.96 41.02
CA LYS A 255 27.51 -26.64 40.56
C LYS A 255 27.97 -25.56 41.58
N PRO A 256 28.30 -24.33 41.16
CA PRO A 256 27.41 -23.21 41.50
C PRO A 256 27.36 -22.14 40.39
N LYS A 257 26.17 -21.67 39.98
CA LYS A 257 25.42 -20.50 40.52
C LYS A 257 25.75 -19.19 39.77
N ARG A 258 24.78 -18.81 38.93
CA ARG A 258 24.47 -17.47 38.43
C ARG A 258 24.97 -16.34 39.35
N ARG A 259 25.73 -15.41 38.79
CA ARG A 259 25.84 -14.02 39.29
C ARG A 259 25.49 -13.06 38.16
N SER A 260 24.43 -12.31 38.41
CA SER A 260 24.06 -11.07 37.73
C SER A 260 24.98 -9.92 38.15
N ARG A 261 24.92 -8.82 37.38
CA ARG A 261 25.56 -7.47 37.53
C ARG A 261 26.57 -7.25 36.41
N LYS A 262 26.65 -6.11 35.72
CA LYS A 262 26.00 -4.80 35.83
C LYS A 262 26.37 -3.98 34.59
N ALA A 263 25.56 -2.97 34.30
CA ALA A 263 25.69 -1.98 33.25
C ALA A 263 27.08 -1.33 33.14
N SER A 264 27.44 -1.00 31.90
CA SER A 264 28.43 0.04 31.56
C SER A 264 28.09 0.65 30.20
N ASN A 265 27.48 1.82 30.22
CA ASN A 265 27.80 2.94 29.32
C ASN A 265 28.72 3.86 30.16
N PRO A 266 29.64 4.70 29.62
CA PRO A 266 29.33 5.65 28.53
C PRO A 266 30.50 6.12 27.62
N VAL A 267 30.20 6.52 26.38
CA VAL A 267 30.98 7.48 25.55
C VAL A 267 30.00 8.05 24.50
N ALA A 268 29.33 9.18 24.70
CA ALA A 268 29.75 10.57 24.43
C ALA A 268 30.31 10.80 23.00
N ASN A 269 29.54 11.47 22.12
CA ASN A 269 29.99 12.63 21.33
C ASN A 269 28.86 13.26 20.47
N SER A 270 28.90 14.60 20.41
CA SER A 270 28.14 15.57 19.57
C SER A 270 26.60 15.61 19.75
N SER A 271 25.95 16.48 20.53
CA SER A 271 26.02 17.94 20.76
C SER A 271 25.52 18.82 19.59
N SER A 272 24.19 18.92 19.40
CA SER A 272 23.54 20.15 18.89
C SER A 272 21.99 20.19 18.91
N THR A 273 21.23 19.15 19.29
CA THR A 273 19.75 19.16 19.13
C THR A 273 18.93 19.41 20.41
N ALA A 274 19.57 19.81 21.51
CA ALA A 274 18.90 19.94 22.81
C ALA A 274 18.03 21.21 22.98
N LYS A 275 17.82 22.02 21.94
CA LYS A 275 17.13 23.33 22.06
C LYS A 275 15.85 23.51 21.23
N ASP A 276 15.43 22.53 20.42
CA ASP A 276 14.32 22.76 19.48
C ASP A 276 12.95 22.20 19.92
N TYR A 277 12.90 21.38 20.98
CA TYR A 277 11.63 20.81 21.48
C TYR A 277 10.67 21.86 22.08
N LYS A 278 11.14 23.09 22.32
CA LYS A 278 10.32 24.17 22.89
C LYS A 278 9.46 24.88 21.84
N LEU A 279 9.72 24.66 20.55
CA LEU A 279 9.02 25.28 19.43
C LEU A 279 7.94 24.38 18.80
N LEU A 280 7.78 23.15 19.29
CA LEU A 280 6.77 22.21 18.79
C LEU A 280 5.39 22.53 19.37
N VAL A 281 4.52 23.08 18.52
CA VAL A 281 3.11 23.37 18.83
C VAL A 281 2.23 22.37 18.07
N PRO A 282 1.18 21.79 18.69
CA PRO A 282 0.22 20.96 17.96
C PRO A 282 -0.33 21.71 16.74
N GLY A 283 -0.20 21.12 15.55
CA GLY A 283 -0.53 21.72 14.26
C GLY A 283 0.69 22.14 13.42
N SER A 284 1.90 22.15 13.98
CA SER A 284 3.11 22.44 13.21
C SER A 284 3.49 21.29 12.27
N THR A 285 4.13 21.64 11.15
CA THR A 285 4.82 20.69 10.28
C THR A 285 6.11 20.23 10.95
N VAL A 286 6.33 18.92 10.94
CA VAL A 286 7.50 18.29 11.54
C VAL A 286 8.09 17.30 10.54
N ARG A 287 9.42 17.27 10.50
CA ARG A 287 10.19 16.29 9.73
C ARG A 287 10.77 15.25 10.68
N VAL A 288 10.71 13.99 10.28
CA VAL A 288 11.32 12.90 11.03
C VAL A 288 12.80 12.81 10.66
N VAL A 289 13.67 12.76 11.67
CA VAL A 289 15.13 12.64 11.51
C VAL A 289 15.57 11.18 11.53
N SER A 290 14.91 10.33 12.34
CA SER A 290 15.36 8.96 12.59
C SER A 290 14.21 7.96 12.63
N GLY A 291 14.48 6.72 12.24
CA GLY A 291 13.53 5.60 12.23
C GLY A 291 13.04 5.22 10.83
N THR A 292 12.04 4.33 10.76
CA THR A 292 11.47 3.82 9.50
C THR A 292 10.78 4.88 8.65
N PHE A 293 10.47 6.03 9.24
CA PHE A 293 9.83 7.18 8.61
C PHE A 293 10.80 8.36 8.48
N ALA A 294 12.11 8.15 8.55
CA ALA A 294 13.10 9.20 8.36
C ALA A 294 12.85 9.96 7.03
N GLU A 295 13.08 11.28 7.06
CA GLU A 295 12.86 12.23 5.96
C GLU A 295 11.40 12.53 5.60
N PHE A 296 10.42 11.82 6.17
CA PHE A 296 9.02 12.15 5.95
C PHE A 296 8.61 13.42 6.69
N VAL A 297 7.78 14.22 6.00
CA VAL A 297 7.15 15.42 6.55
C VAL A 297 5.71 15.10 6.92
N GLY A 298 5.31 15.49 8.14
CA GLY A 298 3.98 15.24 8.67
C GLY A 298 3.46 16.39 9.51
N SER A 299 2.17 16.33 9.84
CA SER A 299 1.52 17.32 10.72
C SER A 299 1.45 16.79 12.15
N LEU A 300 1.91 17.57 13.13
CA LEU A 300 1.89 17.18 14.53
C LEU A 300 0.45 17.27 15.08
N LYS A 301 -0.21 16.15 15.37
CA LYS A 301 -1.59 16.15 15.90
C LYS A 301 -1.63 16.28 17.42
N LYS A 302 -0.81 15.50 18.11
CA LYS A 302 -0.82 15.43 19.57
C LYS A 302 0.59 15.38 20.10
N LEU A 303 0.86 16.17 21.13
CA LEU A 303 2.16 16.25 21.79
C LEU A 303 2.02 15.88 23.27
N ASN A 304 2.54 14.71 23.66
CA ASN A 304 2.57 14.26 25.04
C ASN A 304 3.93 14.61 25.68
N ARG A 305 4.08 15.84 26.17
CA ARG A 305 5.35 16.33 26.76
C ARG A 305 5.81 15.51 27.98
N LYS A 306 4.87 14.96 28.76
CA LYS A 306 5.18 14.12 29.93
C LYS A 306 5.75 12.75 29.57
N ALA A 307 5.34 12.19 28.44
CA ALA A 307 5.73 10.85 27.99
C ALA A 307 6.86 10.87 26.95
N GLY A 308 7.28 12.05 26.47
CA GLY A 308 8.30 12.17 25.42
C GLY A 308 7.85 11.70 24.05
N LYS A 309 6.53 11.58 23.81
CA LYS A 309 5.95 11.03 22.58
C LYS A 309 5.07 12.05 21.85
N ALA A 310 5.10 12.01 20.53
CA ALA A 310 4.35 12.85 19.63
C ALA A 310 3.61 11.98 18.61
N THR A 311 2.32 12.24 18.42
CA THR A 311 1.51 11.61 17.37
C THR A 311 1.54 12.51 16.15
N VAL A 312 2.19 12.04 15.08
CA VAL A 312 2.36 12.75 13.81
C VAL A 312 1.48 12.10 12.75
N GLY A 313 0.75 12.92 11.99
CA GLY A 313 -0.06 12.50 10.85
C GLY A 313 0.71 12.67 9.55
N PHE A 314 1.02 11.55 8.90
CA PHE A 314 1.63 11.50 7.56
C PHE A 314 0.55 11.28 6.50
N MET A 315 0.72 11.91 5.35
CA MET A 315 -0.11 11.65 4.18
C MET A 315 0.53 10.53 3.35
N LEU A 316 0.13 9.29 3.61
CA LEU A 316 0.61 8.11 2.88
C LEU A 316 -0.51 7.57 2.00
N PHE A 317 -0.28 7.48 0.69
CA PHE A 317 -1.25 6.94 -0.28
C PHE A 317 -2.61 7.68 -0.29
N GLY A 318 -2.60 9.00 -0.10
CA GLY A 318 -3.82 9.81 -0.02
C GLY A 318 -4.67 9.54 1.23
N LYS A 319 -4.13 8.83 2.23
CA LYS A 319 -4.75 8.60 3.53
C LYS A 319 -3.85 9.14 4.64
N GLU A 320 -4.48 9.76 5.63
CA GLU A 320 -3.78 10.22 6.83
C GLU A 320 -3.48 9.02 7.74
N SER A 321 -2.19 8.75 7.97
CA SER A 321 -1.70 7.72 8.87
C SER A 321 -1.10 8.38 10.12
N LEU A 322 -1.59 8.01 11.30
CA LEU A 322 -1.11 8.53 12.58
C LEU A 322 -0.05 7.59 13.15
N VAL A 323 1.14 8.12 13.43
CA VAL A 323 2.27 7.37 13.98
C VAL A 323 2.76 8.06 15.24
N ASP A 324 3.01 7.28 16.29
CA ASP A 324 3.61 7.76 17.53
C ASP A 324 5.15 7.70 17.42
N LEU A 325 5.79 8.86 17.49
CA LEU A 325 7.24 9.03 17.41
C LEU A 325 7.79 9.66 18.70
N ASN A 326 9.09 9.45 18.98
CA ASN A 326 9.73 10.11 20.11
C ASN A 326 10.10 11.55 19.75
N LEU A 327 10.15 12.43 20.76
CA LEU A 327 10.50 13.83 20.55
C LEU A 327 11.92 14.05 20.02
N ASN A 328 12.84 13.12 20.28
CA ASN A 328 14.22 13.23 19.82
C ASN A 328 14.38 12.91 18.31
N ASP A 329 13.40 12.22 17.74
CA ASP A 329 13.43 11.73 16.36
C ASP A 329 12.70 12.70 15.41
N ILE A 330 12.20 13.84 15.91
CA ILE A 330 11.43 14.82 15.13
C ILE A 330 12.03 16.22 15.26
N VAL A 331 12.02 16.97 14.15
CA VAL A 331 12.47 18.36 14.07
C VAL A 331 11.34 19.21 13.48
N ALA A 332 11.16 20.42 13.99
CA ALA A 332 10.20 21.37 13.43
C ALA A 332 10.67 21.81 12.04
N GLU A 333 9.81 21.64 11.03
CA GLU A 333 10.08 22.14 9.69
C GLU A 333 9.33 23.46 9.54
N ALA A 334 10.08 24.57 9.61
CA ALA A 334 9.56 25.88 9.26
C ALA A 334 9.47 25.97 7.73
N ASN A 335 8.26 26.18 7.22
CA ASN A 335 8.01 26.49 5.80
C ASN A 335 8.43 27.93 5.46
#